data_AF-A0A371ING9-F1
#
_entry.id   AF-A0A371ING9-F1
#
_cell.length_a   1.000
_cell.length_b   1.000
_cell.length_c   1.000
_cell.angle_alpha   90.00
_cell.angle_beta   90.00
_cell.angle_gamma   90.00
#
_symmetry.space_group_name_H-M   'P 1'
#
loop_
_entity.id
_entity.type
_entity.pdbx_description
1 polymer ?
#
loop_
_entity_poly.entity_id
_entity_poly.type
_entity_poly.pdbx_seq_one_letter_code
_entity_poly.pdbx_strand_id
1 'polypeptide(L)'
;MEVLMTNFNTELITALSQAINIDEIFRKQLEDSMNMLLETQTTAFLGYEPYDVSAYNNANSRNGYYHRTFKIEFGELILKIPRDRQGTFSQKTIYFYKKFKRVYTKNLTLP
;
A
#
# COMPACT_ATOMS: atom_id res chain seq x y z
N MET A 1 0.33 2.57 -18.08
CA MET A 1 -0.50 2.14 -16.93
C MET A 1 -1.04 3.41 -16.31
N GLU A 2 -2.34 3.66 -16.47
CA GLU A 2 -2.97 4.85 -15.88
C GLU A 2 -2.85 4.73 -14.36
N VAL A 3 -2.01 5.56 -13.76
CA VAL A 3 -2.21 5.95 -12.36
C VAL A 3 -3.53 6.68 -12.39
N LEU A 4 -4.61 6.03 -11.93
CA LEU A 4 -5.89 6.67 -11.68
C LEU A 4 -5.59 7.87 -10.79
N MET A 5 -5.50 9.06 -11.38
CA MET A 5 -5.42 10.29 -10.61
C MET A 5 -6.77 10.46 -9.95
N THR A 6 -6.88 9.93 -8.73
CA THR A 6 -7.99 10.25 -7.85
C THR A 6 -7.95 11.76 -7.62
N ASN A 7 -9.08 12.43 -7.83
CA ASN A 7 -9.21 13.85 -7.46
C ASN A 7 -9.42 13.95 -5.95
N PHE A 8 -8.49 13.38 -5.16
CA PHE A 8 -8.60 13.27 -3.71
C PHE A 8 -8.98 14.59 -3.06
N ASN A 9 -8.35 15.70 -3.48
CA ASN A 9 -8.66 17.03 -2.98
C ASN A 9 -10.11 17.42 -3.26
N THR A 10 -10.62 17.14 -4.46
CA THR A 10 -12.01 17.44 -4.83
C THR A 10 -12.98 16.58 -4.02
N GLU A 11 -12.74 15.27 -3.94
CA GLU A 11 -13.58 14.33 -3.17
C GLU A 11 -13.62 14.73 -1.68
N LEU A 12 -12.47 15.05 -1.09
CA LEU A 12 -12.38 15.55 0.28
C LEU A 12 -13.15 16.86 0.48
N ILE A 13 -12.95 17.85 -0.39
CA ILE A 13 -13.63 19.15 -0.27
C ILE A 13 -15.15 18.97 -0.38
N THR A 14 -15.61 18.12 -1.31
CA THR A 14 -17.04 17.82 -1.44
C THR A 14 -17.60 17.16 -0.19
N ALA A 15 -16.91 16.14 0.35
CA ALA A 15 -17.35 15.45 1.57
C ALA A 15 -17.39 16.38 2.78
N LEU A 16 -16.36 17.22 2.94
CA LEU A 16 -16.31 18.24 3.99
C LEU A 16 -17.45 19.26 3.87
N SER A 17 -17.74 19.72 2.66
CA SER A 17 -18.82 20.69 2.41
C SER A 17 -20.21 20.11 2.69
N GLN A 18 -20.36 18.79 2.55
CA GLN A 18 -21.62 18.06 2.75
C GLN A 18 -21.71 17.40 4.13
N ALA A 19 -20.72 17.59 5.01
CA ALA A 19 -20.60 16.93 6.30
C ALA A 19 -20.70 15.38 6.22
N ILE A 20 -20.19 14.81 5.12
CA ILE A 20 -20.15 13.36 4.89
C ILE A 20 -18.93 12.76 5.62
N ASN A 21 -19.06 11.51 6.04
CA ASN A 21 -17.94 10.75 6.62
C ASN A 21 -16.78 10.61 5.60
N ILE A 22 -15.56 10.89 6.07
CA ILE A 22 -14.35 10.98 5.24
C ILE A 22 -13.50 9.71 5.33
N ASP A 23 -13.86 8.78 6.22
CA ASP A 23 -13.04 7.60 6.56
C ASP A 23 -12.82 6.73 5.32
N GLU A 24 -13.84 6.54 4.48
CA GLU A 24 -13.72 5.75 3.26
C GLU A 24 -12.80 6.42 2.22
N ILE A 25 -12.85 7.76 2.12
CA ILE A 25 -11.98 8.53 1.21
C ILE A 25 -10.52 8.38 1.67
N PHE A 26 -10.26 8.51 2.97
CA PHE A 26 -8.94 8.29 3.53
C PHE A 26 -8.47 6.84 3.39
N ARG A 27 -9.33 5.86 3.65
CA ARG A 27 -9.02 4.43 3.52
C ARG A 27 -8.56 4.11 2.10
N LYS A 28 -9.31 4.56 1.09
CA LYS A 28 -8.98 4.34 -0.33
C LYS A 28 -7.67 5.03 -0.72
N GLN A 29 -7.51 6.31 -0.35
CA GLN A 29 -6.29 7.05 -0.68
C GLN A 29 -5.05 6.43 -0.03
N LEU A 30 -5.18 5.94 1.21
CA LEU A 30 -4.11 5.25 1.91
C LEU A 30 -3.77 3.92 1.21
N GLU A 31 -4.77 3.18 0.74
CA GLU A 31 -4.57 1.93 -0.02
C GLU A 31 -3.77 2.17 -1.30
N ASP A 32 -4.19 3.16 -2.09
CA ASP A 32 -3.55 3.51 -3.34
C ASP A 32 -2.12 4.00 -3.11
N SER A 33 -1.91 4.86 -2.11
CA SER A 33 -0.59 5.41 -1.77
C SER A 33 0.37 4.30 -1.29
N MET A 34 -0.11 3.37 -0.48
CA MET A 34 0.67 2.23 0.00
C MET A 34 1.03 1.26 -1.12
N ASN A 35 0.08 0.95 -2.00
CA ASN A 35 0.32 0.09 -3.16
C ASN A 35 1.32 0.73 -4.12
N MET A 36 1.20 2.03 -4.39
CA MET A 36 2.17 2.79 -5.19
C MET A 36 3.57 2.74 -4.56
N LEU A 37 3.68 2.98 -3.25
CA LEU A 37 4.97 2.90 -2.56
C LEU A 37 5.62 1.51 -2.68
N LEU A 38 4.85 0.43 -2.54
CA LEU A 38 5.35 -0.94 -2.68
C LEU A 38 5.84 -1.24 -4.11
N GLU A 39 5.13 -0.74 -5.12
CA GLU A 39 5.55 -0.85 -6.52
C GLU A 39 6.86 -0.10 -6.76
N THR A 40 6.95 1.14 -6.28
CA THR A 40 8.17 1.96 -6.38
C THR A 40 9.36 1.29 -5.71
N GLN A 41 9.17 0.66 -4.55
CA GLN A 41 10.23 -0.12 -3.90
C GLN A 41 10.70 -1.30 -4.75
N THR A 42 9.77 -1.94 -5.45
CA THR A 42 10.10 -3.06 -6.34
C THR A 42 10.84 -2.59 -7.58
N THR A 43 10.45 -1.45 -8.16
CA THR A 43 11.20 -0.79 -9.25
C THR A 43 12.60 -0.44 -8.78
N ALA A 44 12.74 0.20 -7.61
CA ALA A 44 14.03 0.57 -7.06
C ALA A 44 14.93 -0.64 -6.77
N PHE A 45 14.34 -1.77 -6.35
CA PHE A 45 15.07 -3.00 -6.10
C PHE A 45 15.54 -3.71 -7.38
N LEU A 46 14.64 -3.84 -8.36
CA LEU A 46 14.95 -4.51 -9.63
C LEU A 46 15.77 -3.64 -10.58
N GLY A 47 15.70 -2.32 -10.42
CA GLY A 47 16.42 -1.34 -11.23
C GLY A 47 15.74 -1.00 -12.56
N TYR A 48 14.48 -1.40 -12.76
CA TYR A 48 13.75 -1.17 -14.01
C TYR A 48 12.22 -1.12 -13.81
N GLU A 49 11.54 -0.43 -14.72
CA GLU A 49 10.08 -0.23 -14.69
C GLU A 49 9.30 -1.46 -15.20
N PRO A 50 8.02 -1.63 -14.83
CA PRO A 50 7.18 -2.67 -15.41
C PRO A 50 7.22 -2.62 -16.94
N TYR A 51 7.45 -3.78 -17.56
CA TYR A 51 7.51 -3.96 -19.02
C TYR A 51 8.68 -3.25 -19.73
N ASP A 52 9.71 -2.81 -18.99
CA ASP A 52 10.90 -2.26 -19.61
C ASP A 52 11.64 -3.32 -20.45
N VAL A 53 11.85 -3.02 -21.73
CA VAL A 53 12.51 -3.91 -22.70
C VAL A 53 13.97 -4.14 -22.35
N SER A 54 14.62 -3.18 -21.69
CA SER A 54 16.01 -3.31 -21.23
C SER A 54 16.20 -4.47 -20.24
N ALA A 55 15.13 -4.91 -19.57
CA ALA A 55 15.15 -5.97 -18.57
C ALA A 55 14.95 -7.39 -19.12
N TYR A 56 14.84 -7.59 -20.44
CA TYR A 56 14.48 -8.89 -21.04
C TYR A 56 15.49 -10.03 -20.71
N ASN A 57 16.75 -9.69 -20.44
CA ASN A 57 17.82 -10.65 -20.10
C ASN A 57 18.28 -10.55 -18.64
N ASN A 58 17.50 -9.90 -17.78
CA ASN A 58 17.85 -9.76 -16.37
C ASN A 58 17.62 -11.09 -15.63
N ALA A 59 18.52 -11.45 -14.71
CA ALA A 59 18.45 -12.73 -14.00
C ALA A 59 17.22 -12.83 -13.09
N ASN A 60 16.67 -11.68 -12.67
CA ASN A 60 15.50 -11.59 -11.81
C ASN A 60 14.40 -10.78 -12.51
N SER A 61 13.15 -11.14 -12.22
CA SER A 61 11.99 -10.48 -12.83
C SER A 61 10.86 -10.27 -11.83
N ARG A 62 9.94 -9.35 -12.12
CA ARG A 62 8.65 -9.28 -11.41
C ARG A 62 7.88 -10.60 -11.59
N ASN A 63 7.19 -11.05 -10.55
CA ASN A 63 6.48 -12.33 -10.52
C ASN A 63 5.11 -12.20 -9.81
N GLY A 64 4.36 -11.17 -10.21
CA GLY A 64 3.03 -10.88 -9.69
C GLY A 64 3.02 -10.43 -8.23
N TYR A 65 1.87 -10.63 -7.59
CA TYR A 65 1.56 -10.10 -6.27
C TYR A 65 0.84 -11.15 -5.43
N TYR A 66 0.95 -11.04 -4.11
CA TYR A 66 -0.01 -11.64 -3.19
C TYR A 66 -0.71 -10.54 -2.41
N HIS A 67 -1.94 -10.80 -1.98
CA HIS A 67 -2.75 -9.82 -1.26
C HIS A 67 -2.57 -9.99 0.24
N ARG A 68 -2.51 -8.88 0.98
CA ARG A 68 -2.60 -8.87 2.44
C ARG A 68 -3.62 -7.85 2.90
N THR A 69 -4.53 -8.30 3.75
CA THR A 69 -5.53 -7.45 4.40
C THR A 69 -5.00 -6.93 5.74
N PHE A 70 -5.04 -5.62 5.94
CA PHE A 70 -4.73 -4.96 7.21
C PHE A 70 -5.98 -4.34 7.79
N LYS A 71 -6.22 -4.55 9.08
CA LYS A 71 -7.33 -3.89 9.79
C LYS A 71 -6.80 -2.61 10.40
N ILE A 72 -7.36 -1.48 9.99
CA ILE A 72 -7.05 -0.15 10.51
C ILE A 72 -8.33 0.50 11.04
N GLU A 73 -8.21 1.68 11.65
CA GLU A 73 -9.35 2.43 12.20
C GLU A 73 -10.38 2.77 11.13
N PHE A 74 -9.92 3.13 9.93
CA PHE A 74 -10.76 3.53 8.79
C PHE A 74 -11.31 2.34 7.99
N GLY A 75 -11.13 1.09 8.45
CA GLY A 75 -11.64 -0.12 7.78
C GLY A 75 -10.55 -1.12 7.38
N GLU A 76 -10.84 -1.95 6.39
CA GLU A 76 -9.90 -2.94 5.87
C GLU A 76 -9.11 -2.39 4.67
N LEU A 77 -7.80 -2.56 4.71
CA LEU A 77 -6.85 -2.13 3.69
C LEU A 77 -6.33 -3.36 2.93
N ILE A 78 -6.54 -3.40 1.62
CA ILE A 78 -6.11 -4.54 0.79
C ILE A 78 -4.84 -4.14 0.03
N LEU A 79 -3.70 -4.63 0.52
CA LEU A 79 -2.40 -4.33 -0.07
C LEU A 79 -1.93 -5.41 -1.03
N LYS A 80 -1.47 -4.99 -2.21
CA LYS A 80 -0.85 -5.83 -3.24
C LYS A 80 0.64 -5.89 -2.96
N ILE A 81 1.10 -6.97 -2.34
CA ILE A 81 2.52 -7.12 -2.01
C ILE A 81 3.27 -7.71 -3.21
N PRO A 82 4.20 -6.96 -3.81
CA PRO A 82 4.95 -7.40 -4.99
C PRO A 82 5.92 -8.52 -4.66
N ARG A 83 6.20 -9.33 -5.68
CA ARG A 83 7.18 -10.42 -5.65
C ARG A 83 8.11 -10.34 -6.84
N ASP A 84 9.34 -10.76 -6.61
CA ASP A 84 10.30 -11.08 -7.64
C ASP A 84 10.34 -12.61 -7.91
N ARG A 85 10.95 -13.00 -9.03
CA ARG A 85 11.05 -14.39 -9.48
C ARG A 85 12.05 -15.18 -8.65
N GLN A 86 13.12 -14.54 -8.19
CA GLN A 86 14.13 -15.15 -7.34
C GLN A 86 13.73 -15.19 -5.85
N GLY A 87 12.65 -14.49 -5.45
CA GLY A 87 12.21 -14.43 -4.05
C GLY A 87 13.16 -13.66 -3.13
N THR A 88 14.00 -12.80 -3.69
CA THR A 88 15.02 -12.02 -2.98
C THR A 88 14.51 -10.64 -2.57
N PHE A 89 13.42 -10.17 -3.18
CA PHE A 89 12.82 -8.90 -2.83
C PHE A 89 12.15 -8.97 -1.46
N SER A 90 12.50 -8.04 -0.59
CA SER A 90 11.91 -7.87 0.73
C SER A 90 11.56 -6.40 0.95
N GLN A 91 10.27 -6.07 0.84
CA GLN A 91 9.78 -4.72 1.13
C GLN A 91 10.04 -4.34 2.59
N LYS A 92 10.35 -3.05 2.83
CA LYS A 92 10.72 -2.52 4.15
C LYS A 92 9.58 -1.75 4.84
N THR A 93 8.55 -1.37 4.11
CA THR A 93 7.45 -0.53 4.60
C THR A 93 6.60 -1.23 5.65
N ILE A 94 6.34 -2.51 5.44
CA ILE A 94 5.43 -3.32 6.24
C ILE A 94 6.26 -4.41 6.90
N TYR A 95 6.08 -4.65 8.20
CA TYR A 95 6.76 -5.77 8.81
C TYR A 95 6.17 -7.09 8.30
N PHE A 96 7.04 -8.07 8.01
CA PHE A 96 6.60 -9.46 7.89
C PHE A 96 5.88 -9.89 9.17
N TYR A 97 5.06 -10.93 9.09
CA TYR A 97 4.26 -11.52 10.19
C TYR A 97 5.12 -11.81 11.44
N LYS A 98 5.50 -10.76 12.19
CA LYS A 98 5.73 -10.80 13.62
C LYS A 98 4.37 -10.54 14.20
N LYS A 99 3.85 -11.50 14.96
CA LYS A 99 2.61 -11.39 15.74
C LYS A 99 2.48 -9.95 16.23
N PHE A 100 1.55 -9.19 15.66
CA PHE A 100 1.15 -7.92 16.23
C PHE A 100 0.66 -8.25 17.64
N LYS A 101 1.48 -7.97 18.65
CA LYS A 101 1.00 -7.93 20.02
C LYS A 101 -0.04 -6.84 19.99
N ARG A 102 -1.29 -7.23 20.12
CA ARG A 102 -2.49 -6.39 20.07
C ARG A 102 -2.23 -5.13 20.93
N VAL A 103 -1.89 -4.00 20.32
CA VAL A 103 -1.83 -2.71 21.01
C VAL A 103 -3.25 -2.19 21.13
N TYR A 104 -4.05 -2.92 21.91
CA TYR A 104 -5.33 -2.45 22.43
C TYR A 104 -5.34 -2.79 23.92
N THR A 105 -4.45 -2.17 24.70
CA THR A 105 -4.75 -1.91 26.11
C THR A 105 -5.44 -0.57 26.17
N LYS A 106 -6.77 -0.62 26.15
CA LYS A 106 -7.62 0.47 26.61
C LYS A 106 -7.26 0.78 28.07
N ASN A 107 -7.25 2.07 28.39
CA ASN A 107 -7.25 2.69 29.73
C ASN A 107 -5.88 3.02 30.33
N LEU A 108 -5.49 4.30 30.24
CA LEU A 108 -4.84 4.98 31.36
C LEU A 108 -5.71 6.20 31.71
N THR A 109 -6.41 6.08 32.83
CA THR A 109 -7.01 7.19 33.58
C THR A 109 -5.94 8.25 33.86
N LEU A 110 -6.19 9.50 33.49
CA LEU A 110 -5.42 10.64 33.96
C LEU A 110 -5.88 11.00 35.39
N PRO A 111 -4.96 11.24 36.35
CA PRO A 111 -5.30 11.96 37.57
C PRO A 111 -5.66 13.42 37.29
#